data_AF-A0AAU5KLL8-F1
#
_entry.id   AF-A0AAU5KLL8-F1
#
_cell.length_a   1.000
_cell.length_b   1.000
_cell.length_c   1.000
_cell.angle_alpha   90.00
_cell.angle_beta   90.00
_cell.angle_gamma   90.00
#
_symmetry.space_group_name_H-M   'P 1'
#
loop_
_entity.id
_entity.type
_entity.pdbx_description
1 polymer ?
#
loop_
_entity_poly.entity_id
_entity_poly.type
_entity_poly.pdbx_seq_one_letter_code
_entity_poly.pdbx_strand_id
1 'polypeptide(L)'
;MQHAIRRRIAGAALIMGLVGAGAPALAGPAFADAPATGTTATAPAALPSFSDLLRGITVDYAEAHWNWTAWNDSTPVAFGADQDNYQCAEFVARSLAAAGLVPGLGPDDPQDDYFHYTAPNGKTYDLLLITDLPQYHNLYDYLMDSGMGTDVGDHPELARPGDVVVTYAGPNGAKTHTGLVATAADGTTEATVDAHNRARNHYGYHFYAPSHLIRIEPLGLLTGFGATADPSLNAAAAAPRSLMVAPKAAPKAAPKSTAPLLTRHDPAGPQV
;
A
#
# COMPACT_ATOMS: atom_id res chain seq x y z
N MET A 1 10.77 -28.76 -22.90
CA MET A 1 10.55 -27.94 -21.69
C MET A 1 9.97 -26.60 -22.15
N GLN A 2 8.68 -26.61 -22.46
CA GLN A 2 7.90 -25.46 -22.87
C GLN A 2 6.67 -25.50 -21.96
N HIS A 3 6.61 -24.66 -20.94
CA HIS A 3 5.35 -24.24 -20.33
C HIS A 3 5.64 -22.97 -19.55
N ALA A 4 5.52 -21.86 -20.26
CA ALA A 4 5.40 -20.55 -19.66
C ALA A 4 4.20 -19.85 -20.31
N ILE A 5 3.52 -19.06 -19.50
CA ILE A 5 2.61 -17.98 -19.88
C ILE A 5 1.18 -18.43 -20.24
N ARG A 6 0.38 -18.65 -19.20
CA ARG A 6 -1.03 -18.26 -19.20
C ARG A 6 -1.22 -17.18 -18.15
N ARG A 7 -0.97 -15.92 -18.52
CA ARG A 7 -1.39 -14.76 -17.72
C ARG A 7 -2.90 -14.61 -17.86
N ARG A 8 -3.61 -14.71 -16.74
CA ARG A 8 -5.03 -14.38 -16.64
C ARG A 8 -5.13 -12.86 -16.52
N ILE A 9 -5.79 -12.24 -17.50
CA ILE A 9 -6.29 -10.87 -17.37
C ILE A 9 -7.57 -11.00 -16.54
N ALA A 10 -7.49 -10.72 -15.25
CA ALA A 10 -8.68 -10.47 -14.44
C ALA A 10 -9.02 -8.98 -14.59
N GLY A 11 -9.95 -8.69 -15.49
CA GLY A 11 -10.50 -7.35 -15.65
C GLY A 11 -11.40 -7.03 -14.46
N ALA A 12 -11.06 -5.98 -13.71
CA ALA A 12 -11.98 -5.35 -12.78
C ALA A 12 -13.04 -4.59 -13.61
N ALA A 13 -14.23 -5.18 -13.72
CA ALA A 13 -15.39 -4.51 -14.28
C ALA A 13 -15.97 -3.57 -13.21
N LEU A 14 -15.68 -2.28 -13.30
CA LEU A 14 -16.33 -1.24 -12.51
C LEU A 14 -17.75 -1.00 -13.09
N ILE A 15 -18.79 -1.48 -12.41
CA ILE A 15 -20.18 -1.21 -12.77
C ILE A 15 -20.53 0.20 -12.26
N MET A 16 -20.51 1.20 -13.15
CA MET A 16 -21.20 2.46 -12.92
C MET A 16 -22.69 2.28 -13.23
N GLY A 17 -23.50 2.17 -12.19
CA GLY A 17 -24.96 2.21 -12.27
C GLY A 17 -25.51 3.31 -11.36
N LEU A 18 -25.60 4.54 -11.86
CA LEU A 18 -26.39 5.60 -11.24
C LEU A 18 -27.38 6.15 -12.27
N VAL A 19 -28.54 5.51 -12.38
CA VAL A 19 -29.70 6.03 -13.12
C VAL A 19 -30.71 6.55 -12.10
N GLY A 20 -31.04 7.83 -12.23
CA GLY A 20 -31.86 8.58 -11.31
C GLY A 20 -33.30 8.07 -11.19
N ALA A 21 -33.87 8.31 -10.02
CA ALA A 21 -35.30 8.31 -9.79
C ALA A 21 -35.69 9.73 -9.37
N GLY A 22 -36.30 10.47 -10.30
CA GLY A 22 -37.03 11.69 -9.98
C GLY A 22 -38.30 11.35 -9.22
N ALA A 23 -38.51 11.98 -8.07
CA ALA A 23 -39.76 11.91 -7.34
C ALA A 23 -40.73 13.00 -7.85
N PRO A 24 -42.02 12.70 -8.03
CA PRO A 24 -43.03 13.70 -8.34
C PRO A 24 -43.39 14.48 -7.07
N ALA A 25 -43.37 15.81 -7.16
CA ALA A 25 -43.91 16.70 -6.15
C ALA A 25 -45.45 16.64 -6.17
N LEU A 26 -46.05 16.08 -5.11
CA LEU A 26 -47.48 16.18 -4.84
C LEU A 26 -47.71 17.24 -3.76
N ALA A 27 -48.37 18.33 -4.15
CA ALA A 27 -48.81 19.38 -3.25
C ALA A 27 -49.98 18.90 -2.38
N GLY A 28 -49.80 18.91 -1.06
CA GLY A 28 -50.85 18.69 -0.06
C GLY A 28 -51.30 20.01 0.60
N PRO A 29 -52.50 20.05 1.20
CA PRO A 29 -53.09 21.27 1.75
C PRO A 29 -52.47 21.66 3.10
N ALA A 30 -52.44 22.97 3.34
CA ALA A 30 -51.95 23.58 4.57
C ALA A 30 -52.89 23.30 5.76
N PHE A 31 -52.37 22.63 6.79
CA PHE A 31 -52.98 22.56 8.11
C PHE A 31 -52.18 23.43 9.11
N ALA A 32 -52.93 23.99 10.06
CA ALA A 32 -52.49 25.02 11.00
C ALA A 32 -51.33 24.60 11.92
N ASP A 33 -50.49 25.60 12.24
CA ASP A 33 -49.31 25.54 13.10
C ASP A 33 -49.60 24.97 14.49
N ALA A 34 -49.02 23.80 14.78
CA ALA A 34 -48.73 23.34 16.13
C ALA A 34 -47.24 23.60 16.44
N PRO A 35 -46.86 23.96 17.68
CA PRO A 35 -45.48 24.21 18.04
C PRO A 35 -44.64 22.94 17.87
N ALA A 36 -43.74 22.97 16.88
CA ALA A 36 -42.85 21.87 16.56
C ALA A 36 -41.82 21.69 17.69
N THR A 37 -41.98 20.65 18.49
CA THR A 37 -40.88 20.07 19.26
C THR A 37 -39.84 19.57 18.27
N GLY A 38 -38.74 20.31 18.15
CA GLY A 38 -37.66 20.05 17.20
C GLY A 38 -36.96 18.73 17.49
N THR A 39 -37.47 17.65 16.91
CA THR A 39 -36.67 16.47 16.59
C THR A 39 -35.69 16.88 15.49
N THR A 40 -34.46 17.20 15.88
CA THR A 40 -33.33 17.32 14.95
C THR A 40 -33.23 15.99 14.20
N ALA A 41 -33.74 15.95 12.97
CA ALA A 41 -33.56 14.85 12.07
C ALA A 41 -32.05 14.71 11.83
N THR A 42 -31.46 13.65 12.39
CA THR A 42 -30.06 13.30 12.15
C THR A 42 -29.90 13.15 10.63
N ALA A 43 -29.07 14.01 10.03
CA ALA A 43 -28.78 13.91 8.61
C ALA A 43 -28.26 12.48 8.30
N PRO A 44 -28.67 11.87 7.18
CA PRO A 44 -28.15 10.57 6.79
C PRO A 44 -26.62 10.65 6.68
N ALA A 45 -25.93 9.63 7.20
CA ALA A 45 -24.48 9.53 7.11
C ALA A 45 -24.06 9.64 5.64
N ALA A 46 -23.12 10.54 5.35
CA ALA A 46 -22.55 10.65 4.01
C ALA A 46 -21.90 9.31 3.62
N LEU A 47 -22.07 8.90 2.36
CA LEU A 47 -21.37 7.72 1.84
C LEU A 47 -19.85 8.00 1.87
N PRO A 48 -19.02 6.99 2.20
CA PRO A 48 -17.58 7.15 2.17
C PRO A 48 -17.10 7.51 0.77
N SER A 49 -16.04 8.31 0.67
CA SER A 49 -15.42 8.59 -0.62
C SER A 49 -14.76 7.32 -1.17
N PHE A 50 -14.51 7.29 -2.49
CA PHE A 50 -13.78 6.16 -3.09
C PHE A 50 -12.35 6.02 -2.51
N SER A 51 -11.67 7.13 -2.19
CA SER A 51 -10.37 7.09 -1.49
C SER A 51 -10.49 6.46 -0.11
N ASP A 52 -11.55 6.77 0.65
CA ASP A 52 -11.78 6.17 1.96
C ASP A 52 -12.06 4.67 1.84
N LEU A 53 -12.77 4.24 0.79
CA LEU A 53 -12.98 2.82 0.51
C LEU A 53 -11.66 2.08 0.27
N LEU A 54 -10.77 2.62 -0.57
CA LEU A 54 -9.48 1.97 -0.86
C LEU A 54 -8.56 1.91 0.36
N ARG A 55 -8.57 2.98 1.16
CA ARG A 55 -7.86 3.01 2.45
C ARG A 55 -8.43 1.98 3.43
N GLY A 56 -9.75 1.85 3.50
CA GLY A 56 -10.42 0.81 4.28
C GLY A 56 -9.96 -0.59 3.89
N ILE A 57 -9.93 -0.93 2.60
CA ILE A 57 -9.44 -2.22 2.12
C ILE A 57 -7.98 -2.48 2.53
N THR A 58 -7.14 -1.44 2.46
CA THR A 58 -5.73 -1.52 2.87
C THR A 58 -5.61 -1.87 4.36
N VAL A 59 -6.41 -1.21 5.21
CA VAL A 59 -6.45 -1.43 6.66
C VAL A 59 -7.03 -2.80 7.01
N ASP A 60 -8.15 -3.20 6.38
CA ASP A 60 -8.77 -4.51 6.59
C ASP A 60 -7.78 -5.65 6.29
N TYR A 61 -6.98 -5.51 5.23
CA TYR A 61 -5.92 -6.47 4.93
C TYR A 61 -4.86 -6.48 6.05
N ALA A 62 -4.36 -5.31 6.46
CA ALA A 62 -3.36 -5.22 7.52
C ALA A 62 -3.84 -5.86 8.84
N GLU A 63 -5.06 -5.53 9.28
CA GLU A 63 -5.68 -6.07 10.50
C GLU A 63 -5.88 -7.59 10.43
N ALA A 64 -6.12 -8.16 9.25
CA ALA A 64 -6.30 -9.61 9.11
C ALA A 64 -4.96 -10.38 9.06
N HIS A 65 -3.84 -9.71 8.82
CA HIS A 65 -2.55 -10.35 8.50
C HIS A 65 -1.39 -9.98 9.44
N TRP A 66 -1.58 -9.04 10.38
CA TRP A 66 -0.51 -8.48 11.24
C TRP A 66 0.33 -9.51 12.01
N ASN A 67 -0.25 -10.68 12.31
CA ASN A 67 0.39 -11.73 13.10
C ASN A 67 0.84 -12.95 12.28
N TRP A 68 0.82 -12.88 10.95
CA TRP A 68 1.23 -14.02 10.11
C TRP A 68 2.75 -14.22 10.11
N THR A 69 3.23 -15.45 10.10
CA THR A 69 4.67 -15.77 10.04
C THR A 69 5.31 -15.45 8.69
N ALA A 70 4.54 -15.55 7.60
CA ALA A 70 4.93 -15.22 6.23
C ALA A 70 3.71 -14.77 5.42
N TRP A 71 3.91 -14.14 4.25
CA TRP A 71 2.82 -13.72 3.37
C TRP A 71 1.92 -14.88 2.92
N ASN A 72 2.45 -16.11 2.86
CA ASN A 72 1.75 -17.33 2.49
C ASN A 72 1.59 -18.35 3.64
N ASP A 73 1.88 -17.94 4.87
CA ASP A 73 1.73 -18.76 6.07
C ASP A 73 0.93 -17.98 7.11
N SER A 74 -0.35 -18.31 7.22
CA SER A 74 -1.28 -17.68 8.16
C SER A 74 -1.17 -18.20 9.59
N THR A 75 -0.11 -18.96 9.91
CA THR A 75 0.19 -19.35 11.29
C THR A 75 0.36 -18.08 12.14
N PRO A 76 -0.51 -17.84 13.13
CA PRO A 76 -0.45 -16.61 13.90
C PRO A 76 0.67 -16.69 14.94
N VAL A 77 1.38 -15.59 15.13
CA VAL A 77 2.31 -15.39 16.25
C VAL A 77 1.67 -14.54 17.34
N ALA A 78 2.23 -14.59 18.55
CA ALA A 78 1.80 -13.72 19.64
C ALA A 78 2.16 -12.26 19.35
N PHE A 79 1.42 -11.33 19.95
CA PHE A 79 1.78 -9.91 19.92
C PHE A 79 3.22 -9.69 20.40
N GLY A 80 3.97 -8.91 19.62
CA GLY A 80 5.36 -8.56 19.89
C GLY A 80 6.39 -9.65 19.54
N ALA A 81 5.96 -10.80 18.98
CA ALA A 81 6.84 -11.85 18.52
C ALA A 81 7.50 -11.51 17.17
N ASP A 82 8.69 -12.05 16.94
CA ASP A 82 9.46 -11.82 15.72
C ASP A 82 8.82 -12.54 14.51
N GLN A 83 8.89 -11.90 13.34
CA GLN A 83 8.37 -12.39 12.06
C GLN A 83 9.47 -12.34 10.99
N ASP A 84 10.45 -13.25 11.06
CA ASP A 84 11.66 -13.20 10.22
C ASP A 84 11.39 -13.29 8.71
N ASN A 85 10.28 -13.91 8.30
CA ASN A 85 9.96 -14.19 6.90
C ASN A 85 8.90 -13.27 6.30
N TYR A 86 8.42 -12.28 7.06
CA TYR A 86 7.45 -11.30 6.58
C TYR A 86 7.89 -9.90 6.96
N GLN A 87 8.58 -9.24 6.04
CA GLN A 87 9.23 -7.97 6.33
C GLN A 87 8.23 -6.81 6.34
N CYS A 88 8.57 -5.75 7.08
CA CYS A 88 7.72 -4.58 7.29
C CYS A 88 7.26 -3.88 6.00
N ALA A 89 8.16 -3.72 5.03
CA ALA A 89 7.82 -3.16 3.72
C ALA A 89 6.94 -4.11 2.90
N GLU A 90 7.20 -5.41 2.94
CA GLU A 90 6.36 -6.40 2.26
C GLU A 90 4.92 -6.38 2.79
N PHE A 91 4.75 -6.29 4.11
CA PHE A 91 3.44 -6.18 4.73
C PHE A 91 2.67 -4.96 4.22
N VAL A 92 3.29 -3.77 4.25
CA VAL A 92 2.66 -2.55 3.75
C VAL A 92 2.37 -2.65 2.25
N ALA A 93 3.32 -3.16 1.45
CA ALA A 93 3.15 -3.31 0.00
C ALA A 93 1.99 -4.25 -0.36
N ARG A 94 1.82 -5.37 0.36
CA ARG A 94 0.72 -6.32 0.16
C ARG A 94 -0.62 -5.72 0.59
N SER A 95 -0.67 -4.99 1.70
CA SER A 95 -1.86 -4.22 2.11
C SER A 95 -2.29 -3.23 1.03
N LEU A 96 -1.35 -2.49 0.43
CA LEU A 96 -1.62 -1.59 -0.68
C LEU A 96 -2.09 -2.35 -1.94
N ALA A 97 -1.45 -3.48 -2.25
CA ALA A 97 -1.85 -4.32 -3.38
C ALA A 97 -3.26 -4.91 -3.22
N ALA A 98 -3.69 -5.23 -2.00
CA ALA A 98 -5.05 -5.68 -1.72
C ALA A 98 -6.11 -4.64 -2.12
N ALA A 99 -5.79 -3.35 -1.98
CA ALA A 99 -6.62 -2.24 -2.44
C ALA A 99 -6.42 -1.87 -3.93
N GLY A 100 -5.59 -2.61 -4.66
CA GLY A 100 -5.26 -2.32 -6.06
C GLY A 100 -4.35 -1.09 -6.25
N LEU A 101 -3.68 -0.64 -5.19
CA LEU A 101 -2.80 0.52 -5.19
C LEU A 101 -1.38 0.21 -5.67
N VAL A 102 -1.12 -1.03 -6.06
CA VAL A 102 0.10 -1.49 -6.73
C VAL A 102 -0.28 -2.16 -8.05
N PRO A 103 -0.44 -1.39 -9.15
CA PRO A 103 -1.01 -1.90 -10.39
C PRO A 103 -0.29 -3.14 -10.92
N GLY A 104 -1.05 -4.20 -11.16
CA GLY A 104 -0.54 -5.45 -11.70
C GLY A 104 -0.03 -6.44 -10.66
N LEU A 105 -0.05 -6.09 -9.37
CA LEU A 105 0.18 -7.01 -8.26
C LEU A 105 -1.10 -7.21 -7.43
N GLY A 106 -1.28 -8.44 -6.94
CA GLY A 106 -2.22 -8.80 -5.89
C GLY A 106 -1.50 -9.16 -4.58
N PRO A 107 -2.21 -9.16 -3.45
CA PRO A 107 -1.62 -9.40 -2.13
C PRO A 107 -1.04 -10.81 -1.96
N ASP A 108 -1.45 -11.77 -2.79
CA ASP A 108 -0.98 -13.17 -2.76
C ASP A 108 0.05 -13.49 -3.85
N ASP A 109 0.51 -12.49 -4.61
CA ASP A 109 1.51 -12.73 -5.65
C ASP A 109 2.86 -13.14 -5.03
N PRO A 110 3.67 -13.96 -5.74
CA PRO A 110 4.99 -14.36 -5.28
C PRO A 110 5.87 -13.18 -4.85
N GLN A 111 6.64 -13.38 -3.80
CA GLN A 111 7.57 -12.35 -3.28
C GLN A 111 8.56 -11.83 -4.37
N ASP A 112 8.95 -12.67 -5.34
CA ASP A 112 9.79 -12.26 -6.48
C ASP A 112 9.15 -11.16 -7.34
N ASP A 113 7.82 -11.19 -7.50
CA ASP A 113 7.09 -10.16 -8.27
C ASP A 113 7.11 -8.80 -7.55
N TYR A 114 7.19 -8.79 -6.22
CA TYR A 114 7.37 -7.58 -5.40
C TYR A 114 8.82 -7.08 -5.39
N PHE A 115 9.80 -7.99 -5.39
CA PHE A 115 11.23 -7.67 -5.46
C PHE A 115 11.63 -7.06 -6.82
N HIS A 116 10.93 -7.45 -7.89
CA HIS A 116 11.19 -7.02 -9.27
C HIS A 116 10.04 -6.22 -9.89
N TYR A 117 9.26 -5.53 -9.05
CA TYR A 117 8.06 -4.84 -9.50
C TYR A 117 8.40 -3.70 -10.47
N THR A 118 7.91 -3.79 -11.71
CA THR A 118 8.06 -2.70 -12.69
C THR A 118 6.76 -1.93 -12.79
N ALA A 119 6.78 -0.69 -12.32
CA ALA A 119 5.60 0.17 -12.31
C ALA A 119 5.28 0.71 -13.73
N PRO A 120 4.08 1.29 -13.95
CA PRO A 120 3.71 1.88 -15.23
C PRO A 120 4.65 2.97 -15.77
N ASN A 121 5.45 3.63 -14.92
CA ASN A 121 6.48 4.59 -15.35
C ASN A 121 7.78 3.93 -15.87
N GLY A 122 7.83 2.60 -15.94
CA GLY A 122 8.98 1.84 -16.45
C GLY A 122 10.14 1.69 -15.47
N LYS A 123 10.07 2.27 -14.27
CA LYS A 123 11.05 2.01 -13.20
C LYS A 123 10.75 0.69 -12.49
N THR A 124 11.80 0.01 -12.05
CA THR A 124 11.71 -1.18 -11.22
C THR A 124 11.97 -0.83 -9.75
N TYR A 125 11.11 -1.32 -8.86
CA TYR A 125 11.16 -1.13 -7.42
C TYR A 125 11.28 -2.48 -6.73
N ASP A 126 12.04 -2.51 -5.65
CA ASP A 126 11.99 -3.54 -4.63
C ASP A 126 11.01 -3.09 -3.54
N LEU A 127 9.78 -3.57 -3.63
CA LEU A 127 8.72 -3.23 -2.67
C LEU A 127 8.88 -3.97 -1.33
N LEU A 128 9.85 -4.87 -1.21
CA LEU A 128 10.18 -5.57 0.03
C LEU A 128 11.20 -4.79 0.88
N LEU A 129 11.71 -3.69 0.34
CA LEU A 129 12.73 -2.85 0.94
C LEU A 129 12.12 -1.50 1.34
N ILE A 130 12.55 -0.96 2.49
CA ILE A 130 12.30 0.44 2.88
C ILE A 130 13.58 1.27 2.96
N THR A 131 14.72 0.61 3.17
CA THR A 131 16.02 1.26 3.33
C THR A 131 16.58 1.71 1.98
N ASP A 132 17.26 2.85 1.97
CA ASP A 132 17.91 3.37 0.77
C ASP A 132 19.15 2.53 0.45
N LEU A 133 19.12 1.86 -0.71
CA LEU A 133 20.27 1.14 -1.25
C LEU A 133 20.58 1.70 -2.65
N PRO A 134 21.84 2.04 -3.00
CA PRO A 134 22.16 2.76 -4.23
C PRO A 134 21.71 2.13 -5.55
N GLN A 135 21.35 0.84 -5.56
CA GLN A 135 20.95 0.10 -6.76
C GLN A 135 19.45 -0.19 -6.83
N TYR A 136 18.68 0.19 -5.81
CA TYR A 136 17.28 -0.18 -5.67
C TYR A 136 16.43 1.07 -5.47
N HIS A 137 15.26 1.08 -6.12
CA HIS A 137 14.15 1.94 -5.71
C HIS A 137 13.32 1.15 -4.71
N ASN A 138 13.02 1.72 -3.55
CA ASN A 138 12.34 1.01 -2.46
C ASN A 138 10.84 1.34 -2.42
N LEU A 139 10.12 0.81 -1.41
CA LEU A 139 8.70 1.11 -1.21
C LEU A 139 8.43 2.62 -1.08
N TYR A 140 9.29 3.36 -0.36
CA TYR A 140 9.12 4.80 -0.21
C TYR A 140 9.21 5.53 -1.56
N ASP A 141 10.19 5.17 -2.39
CA ASP A 141 10.34 5.73 -3.74
C ASP A 141 9.11 5.45 -4.60
N TYR A 142 8.54 4.25 -4.51
CA TYR A 142 7.30 3.90 -5.21
C TYR A 142 6.14 4.81 -4.79
N LEU A 143 5.95 5.03 -3.48
CA LEU A 143 4.89 5.88 -2.96
C LEU A 143 5.01 7.31 -3.52
N MET A 144 6.22 7.87 -3.52
CA MET A 144 6.45 9.23 -4.03
C MET A 144 6.31 9.31 -5.56
N ASP A 145 6.96 8.41 -6.29
CA ASP A 145 6.98 8.42 -7.77
C ASP A 145 5.62 8.11 -8.38
N SER A 146 4.78 7.33 -7.70
CA SER A 146 3.40 7.05 -8.13
C SER A 146 2.45 8.22 -7.92
N GLY A 147 2.86 9.28 -7.20
CA GLY A 147 2.02 10.39 -6.79
C GLY A 147 1.00 10.02 -5.71
N MET A 148 1.03 8.78 -5.21
CA MET A 148 0.13 8.30 -4.16
C MET A 148 0.58 8.75 -2.76
N GLY A 149 1.87 8.86 -2.53
CA GLY A 149 2.46 9.26 -1.26
C GLY A 149 2.80 10.75 -1.24
N THR A 150 2.48 11.41 -0.13
CA THR A 150 3.05 12.71 0.23
C THR A 150 3.65 12.61 1.62
N ASP A 151 4.96 12.81 1.74
CA ASP A 151 5.60 12.93 3.06
C ASP A 151 5.14 14.23 3.72
N VAL A 152 4.40 14.09 4.83
CA VAL A 152 3.94 15.23 5.62
C VAL A 152 4.79 15.44 6.88
N GLY A 153 5.87 14.69 7.08
CA GLY A 153 6.73 14.80 8.26
C GLY A 153 6.13 14.15 9.52
N ASP A 154 6.64 14.53 10.69
CA ASP A 154 6.22 14.01 12.00
C ASP A 154 4.94 14.72 12.49
N HIS A 155 3.81 14.39 11.87
CA HIS A 155 2.49 14.93 12.18
C HIS A 155 1.45 13.82 12.43
N PRO A 156 1.56 13.05 13.53
CA PRO A 156 0.62 11.98 13.86
C PRO A 156 -0.83 12.44 14.04
N GLU A 157 -1.05 13.71 14.40
CA GLU A 157 -2.38 14.32 14.48
C GLU A 157 -3.08 14.43 13.12
N LEU A 158 -2.32 14.34 12.03
CA LEU A 158 -2.84 14.34 10.65
C LEU A 158 -3.02 12.93 10.08
N ALA A 159 -2.68 11.90 10.84
CA ALA A 159 -2.75 10.51 10.42
C ALA A 159 -4.19 10.08 10.19
N ARG A 160 -4.41 9.34 9.10
CA ARG A 160 -5.69 8.73 8.78
C ARG A 160 -5.48 7.24 8.48
N PRO A 161 -6.49 6.38 8.72
CA PRO A 161 -6.40 4.96 8.38
C PRO A 161 -5.95 4.74 6.93
N GLY A 162 -4.97 3.86 6.73
CA GLY A 162 -4.36 3.56 5.44
C GLY A 162 -3.18 4.47 5.05
N ASP A 163 -2.81 5.47 5.87
CA ASP A 163 -1.52 6.15 5.72
C ASP A 163 -0.35 5.24 6.09
N VAL A 164 0.85 5.58 5.63
CA VAL A 164 2.06 4.80 5.91
C VAL A 164 2.95 5.56 6.87
N VAL A 165 3.51 4.88 7.86
CA VAL A 165 4.51 5.43 8.77
C VAL A 165 5.88 4.94 8.35
N VAL A 166 6.86 5.83 8.25
CA VAL A 166 8.25 5.49 7.93
C VAL A 166 9.15 5.94 9.07
N THR A 167 9.82 4.99 9.70
CA THR A 167 10.77 5.24 10.80
C THR A 167 12.17 5.46 10.24
N TYR A 168 12.87 6.41 10.85
CA TYR A 168 14.23 6.75 10.51
C TYR A 168 15.18 6.39 11.66
N ALA A 169 16.28 5.71 11.36
CA ALA A 169 17.30 5.42 12.35
C ALA A 169 18.70 5.34 11.71
N GLY A 170 19.73 5.40 12.54
CA GLY A 170 21.12 5.29 12.12
C GLY A 170 21.72 6.56 11.49
N PRO A 171 22.92 6.44 10.89
CA PRO A 171 23.63 7.57 10.31
C PRO A 171 22.80 8.26 9.22
N ASN A 172 22.76 9.59 9.27
CA ASN A 172 22.03 10.45 8.32
C ASN A 172 20.50 10.29 8.32
N GLY A 173 19.92 9.65 9.35
CA GLY A 173 18.47 9.43 9.41
C GLY A 173 17.99 8.55 8.27
N ALA A 174 18.58 7.36 8.12
CA ALA A 174 18.20 6.42 7.08
C ALA A 174 16.82 5.80 7.38
N LYS A 175 16.04 5.47 6.35
CA LYS A 175 14.78 4.74 6.49
C LYS A 175 15.05 3.31 6.96
N THR A 176 14.47 2.89 8.08
CA THR A 176 14.77 1.57 8.70
C THR A 176 13.55 0.70 8.91
N HIS A 177 12.36 1.27 8.99
CA HIS A 177 11.14 0.51 9.24
C HIS A 177 9.93 1.23 8.66
N THR A 178 8.83 0.49 8.44
CA THR A 178 7.58 1.05 7.97
C THR A 178 6.38 0.30 8.56
N GLY A 179 5.26 0.99 8.73
CA GLY A 179 3.99 0.41 9.17
C GLY A 179 2.81 1.10 8.50
N LEU A 180 1.60 0.61 8.76
CA LEU A 180 0.35 1.16 8.23
C LEU A 180 -0.47 1.76 9.39
N VAL A 181 -0.94 3.00 9.24
CA VAL A 181 -1.87 3.61 10.20
C VAL A 181 -3.19 2.84 10.17
N ALA A 182 -3.54 2.22 11.29
CA ALA A 182 -4.78 1.47 11.46
C ALA A 182 -5.92 2.40 11.93
N THR A 183 -5.66 3.25 12.93
CA THR A 183 -6.64 4.23 13.43
C THR A 183 -6.09 5.64 13.42
N ALA A 184 -6.95 6.62 13.12
CA ALA A 184 -6.66 8.03 13.35
C ALA A 184 -6.67 8.36 14.86
N ALA A 185 -6.07 9.49 15.21
CA ALA A 185 -6.26 10.09 16.53
C ALA A 185 -7.70 10.61 16.69
N ASP A 186 -8.29 10.48 17.88
CA ASP A 186 -9.66 10.94 18.18
C ASP A 186 -9.74 12.07 19.23
N GLY A 187 -8.60 12.71 19.52
CA GLY A 187 -8.46 13.76 20.52
C GLY A 187 -8.27 13.25 21.96
N THR A 188 -8.54 11.96 22.21
CA THR A 188 -8.25 11.29 23.48
C THR A 188 -7.21 10.19 23.34
N THR A 189 -7.10 9.62 22.14
CA THR A 189 -6.15 8.59 21.76
C THR A 189 -5.29 9.08 20.61
N GLU A 190 -4.04 8.61 20.58
CA GLU A 190 -3.15 8.82 19.44
C GLU A 190 -3.53 7.90 18.28
N ALA A 191 -2.99 8.19 17.09
CA ALA A 191 -3.07 7.27 15.97
C ALA A 191 -2.34 5.96 16.29
N THR A 192 -2.86 4.85 15.76
CA THR A 192 -2.24 3.52 15.94
C THR A 192 -1.75 2.96 14.61
N VAL A 193 -0.75 2.08 14.69
CA VAL A 193 -0.01 1.55 13.55
C VAL A 193 0.09 0.03 13.67
N ASP A 194 -0.23 -0.64 12.57
CA ASP A 194 0.01 -2.06 12.36
C ASP A 194 1.33 -2.25 11.62
N ALA A 195 2.17 -3.15 12.13
CA ALA A 195 3.50 -3.39 11.57
C ALA A 195 3.98 -4.83 11.75
N HIS A 196 4.84 -5.23 10.82
CA HIS A 196 5.51 -6.54 10.77
C HIS A 196 6.95 -6.46 11.27
N ASN A 197 7.73 -7.54 11.11
CA ASN A 197 9.00 -7.84 11.79
C ASN A 197 8.86 -8.13 13.29
N ARG A 198 7.97 -7.40 13.96
CA ARG A 198 7.57 -7.63 15.34
C ARG A 198 6.08 -7.42 15.43
N ALA A 199 5.31 -8.50 15.52
CA ALA A 199 3.87 -8.53 15.31
C ALA A 199 3.16 -7.48 16.18
N ARG A 200 2.81 -6.33 15.58
CA ARG A 200 2.24 -5.17 16.26
C ARG A 200 0.92 -4.83 15.59
N ASN A 201 -0.14 -4.87 16.38
CA ASN A 201 -1.48 -4.44 15.99
C ASN A 201 -1.97 -3.34 16.92
N HIS A 202 -2.50 -2.28 16.33
CA HIS A 202 -2.91 -1.04 16.98
C HIS A 202 -1.85 -0.49 17.95
N TYR A 203 -0.57 -0.54 17.57
CA TYR A 203 0.51 -0.03 18.42
C TYR A 203 0.64 1.48 18.26
N GLY A 204 0.84 2.21 19.36
CA GLY A 204 0.86 3.68 19.35
C GLY A 204 1.90 4.26 18.37
N TYR A 205 1.51 5.29 17.61
CA TYR A 205 2.39 5.94 16.64
C TYR A 205 3.71 6.40 17.27
N HIS A 206 3.69 6.93 18.49
CA HIS A 206 4.90 7.45 19.14
C HIS A 206 6.02 6.41 19.32
N PHE A 207 5.70 5.10 19.32
CA PHE A 207 6.71 4.05 19.40
C PHE A 207 7.50 3.82 18.10
N TYR A 208 7.13 4.52 17.02
CA TYR A 208 7.82 4.49 15.74
C TYR A 208 8.75 5.69 15.54
N ALA A 209 8.85 6.58 16.54
CA ALA A 209 9.68 7.77 16.47
C ALA A 209 11.21 7.46 16.46
N PRO A 210 12.02 8.24 15.73
CA PRO A 210 11.60 9.33 14.85
C PRO A 210 11.00 8.77 13.55
N SER A 211 9.84 9.29 13.17
CA SER A 211 9.07 8.81 12.02
C SER A 211 8.45 9.96 11.26
N HIS A 212 8.21 9.73 9.97
CA HIS A 212 7.33 10.57 9.19
C HIS A 212 6.05 9.82 8.83
N LEU A 213 4.98 10.58 8.73
CA LEU A 213 3.72 10.15 8.16
C LEU A 213 3.75 10.39 6.64
N ILE A 214 3.49 9.33 5.88
CA ILE A 214 3.28 9.38 4.44
C ILE A 214 1.79 9.33 4.19
N ARG A 215 1.23 10.47 3.79
CA ARG A 215 -0.17 10.55 3.41
C ARG A 215 -0.40 9.79 2.11
N ILE A 216 -1.28 8.80 2.16
CA ILE A 216 -1.72 8.02 1.02
C ILE A 216 -2.97 8.67 0.43
N GLU A 217 -2.82 9.13 -0.82
CA GLU A 217 -3.84 9.65 -1.71
C GLU A 217 -4.06 8.64 -2.84
N PRO A 218 -4.97 7.66 -2.69
CA PRO A 218 -5.17 6.57 -3.67
C PRO A 218 -5.35 7.03 -5.11
N LEU A 219 -6.02 8.17 -5.31
CA LEU A 219 -6.28 8.74 -6.63
C LEU A 219 -5.06 9.43 -7.27
N GLY A 220 -3.99 9.68 -6.50
CA GLY A 220 -2.73 10.20 -7.02
C GLY A 220 -2.07 9.29 -8.06
N LEU A 221 -2.36 7.98 -7.98
CA LEU A 221 -1.93 6.98 -8.96
C LEU A 221 -2.37 7.31 -10.41
N LEU A 222 -3.53 7.96 -10.57
CA LEU A 222 -4.07 8.32 -11.88
C LEU A 222 -3.26 9.44 -12.56
N THR A 223 -2.54 10.25 -11.78
CA THR A 223 -1.78 11.39 -12.28
C THR A 223 -0.27 11.15 -12.22
N GLY A 224 0.24 10.42 -11.23
CA GLY A 224 1.69 10.27 -10.99
C GLY A 224 2.44 9.52 -12.08
N PHE A 225 1.88 8.45 -12.64
CA PHE A 225 2.52 7.74 -13.76
C PHE A 225 2.23 8.38 -15.13
N GLY A 226 1.14 9.15 -15.24
CA GLY A 226 0.73 9.77 -16.50
C GLY A 226 1.65 10.90 -16.99
N ALA A 227 2.38 11.56 -16.07
CA ALA A 227 3.25 12.67 -16.42
C ALA A 227 4.61 12.26 -17.03
N THR A 228 5.01 10.99 -16.89
CA THR A 228 6.34 10.50 -17.31
C THR A 228 6.30 9.39 -18.36
N ALA A 229 5.10 8.97 -18.80
CA ALA A 229 4.98 8.00 -19.87
C ALA A 229 5.64 8.54 -21.15
N ASP A 230 6.79 7.95 -21.49
CA ASP A 230 7.51 8.22 -22.73
C ASP A 230 6.52 8.08 -23.91
N PRO A 231 6.31 9.13 -24.73
CA PRO A 231 5.42 9.05 -25.90
C PRO A 231 5.81 7.93 -26.87
N SER A 232 7.03 7.39 -26.79
CA SER A 232 7.48 6.24 -27.58
C SER A 232 6.77 4.93 -27.23
N LEU A 233 6.28 4.74 -26.00
CA LEU A 233 5.54 3.53 -25.59
C LEU A 233 4.12 3.50 -26.16
N ASN A 234 3.51 4.67 -26.40
CA ASN A 234 2.23 4.77 -27.12
C ASN A 234 2.39 4.54 -28.63
N ALA A 235 3.56 4.77 -29.20
CA ALA A 235 3.83 4.50 -30.61
C ALA A 235 4.06 3.00 -30.91
N ALA A 236 4.57 2.22 -29.94
CA ALA A 236 4.83 0.79 -30.10
C ALA A 236 3.55 -0.07 -30.16
N ALA A 237 2.39 0.47 -29.76
CA ALA A 237 1.10 -0.19 -29.90
C ALA A 237 0.51 -0.14 -31.33
N ALA A 238 1.08 0.67 -32.23
CA ALA A 238 0.57 0.89 -33.58
C ALA A 238 1.40 0.23 -34.71
N ALA A 239 2.53 -0.41 -34.40
CA ALA A 239 3.39 -1.02 -35.41
C ALA A 239 3.10 -2.53 -35.57
N PRO A 240 2.86 -3.04 -36.80
CA PRO A 240 2.73 -4.48 -37.04
C PRO A 240 4.08 -5.16 -36.78
N ARG A 241 4.11 -6.08 -35.83
CA ARG A 241 5.30 -6.86 -35.47
C ARG A 241 5.71 -7.78 -36.63
N SER A 242 6.79 -7.43 -37.33
CA SER A 242 7.53 -8.37 -38.17
C SER A 242 8.17 -9.45 -37.30
N LEU A 243 7.82 -10.71 -37.57
CA LEU A 243 8.43 -11.91 -37.02
C LEU A 243 9.91 -11.99 -37.44
N MET A 244 10.83 -11.66 -36.53
CA MET A 244 12.23 -12.07 -36.65
C MET A 244 12.53 -13.20 -35.66
N VAL A 245 13.02 -14.30 -36.24
CA VAL A 245 13.46 -15.52 -35.56
C VAL A 245 14.81 -15.25 -34.88
N ALA A 246 14.88 -15.48 -33.57
CA ALA A 246 16.13 -15.42 -32.81
C ALA A 246 16.81 -16.80 -32.72
N PRO A 247 18.15 -16.88 -32.81
CA PRO A 247 18.90 -18.13 -32.68
C PRO A 247 19.16 -18.54 -31.22
N LYS A 248 19.25 -19.86 -31.04
CA LYS A 248 19.45 -20.60 -29.79
C LYS A 248 20.92 -20.52 -29.32
N ALA A 249 21.16 -20.10 -28.08
CA ALA A 249 22.47 -20.18 -27.42
C ALA A 249 22.40 -20.98 -26.10
N ALA A 250 23.49 -21.68 -25.81
CA ALA A 250 23.66 -22.72 -24.79
C ALA A 250 24.05 -22.17 -23.40
N PRO A 251 23.93 -22.97 -22.31
CA PRO A 251 24.08 -22.49 -20.93
C PRO A 251 25.54 -22.45 -20.46
N LYS A 252 25.88 -21.48 -19.62
CA LYS A 252 27.16 -21.38 -18.89
C LYS A 252 26.90 -21.45 -17.38
N ALA A 253 27.74 -22.21 -16.69
CA ALA A 253 27.65 -22.51 -15.26
C ALA A 253 28.63 -21.69 -14.39
N ALA A 254 28.31 -21.66 -13.08
CA ALA A 254 29.12 -21.35 -11.89
C ALA A 254 29.37 -19.85 -11.55
N PRO A 255 29.65 -19.46 -10.28
CA PRO A 255 30.04 -20.26 -9.10
C PRO A 255 29.30 -19.97 -7.77
N LYS A 256 29.55 -20.83 -6.76
CA LYS A 256 29.11 -20.67 -5.37
C LYS A 256 30.01 -19.66 -4.64
N SER A 257 29.41 -18.70 -3.94
CA SER A 257 30.10 -17.75 -3.06
C SER A 257 29.74 -18.04 -1.59
N THR A 258 30.76 -18.22 -0.76
CA THR A 258 30.68 -18.31 0.71
C THR A 258 31.04 -16.95 1.29
N ALA A 259 30.09 -16.28 1.93
CA ALA A 259 30.33 -15.04 2.70
C ALA A 259 30.26 -15.33 4.22
N PRO A 260 31.06 -14.63 5.04
CA PRO A 260 31.17 -14.86 6.48
C PRO A 260 30.01 -14.23 7.26
N LEU A 261 29.64 -14.91 8.34
CA LEU A 261 28.64 -14.52 9.33
C LEU A 261 29.15 -13.28 10.10
N LEU A 262 28.61 -12.10 9.79
CA LEU A 262 28.78 -10.88 10.60
C LEU A 262 27.62 -10.81 11.60
N THR A 263 27.99 -10.72 12.88
CA THR A 263 27.08 -10.59 14.02
C THR A 263 26.22 -9.34 13.89
N ARG A 264 24.90 -9.55 13.80
CA ARG A 264 23.84 -8.55 13.69
C ARG A 264 23.75 -7.80 15.02
N HIS A 265 24.29 -6.58 15.05
CA HIS A 265 24.00 -5.62 16.12
C HIS A 265 22.60 -5.06 15.83
N ASP A 266 21.70 -5.29 16.78
CA ASP A 266 20.30 -4.85 16.75
C ASP A 266 20.19 -3.31 16.80
N PRO A 267 19.57 -2.64 15.81
CA PRO A 267 19.28 -1.21 15.86
C PRO A 267 17.88 -0.90 16.43
N ALA A 268 17.15 -1.87 16.97
CA ALA A 268 15.90 -1.59 17.66
C ALA A 268 16.18 -0.67 18.88
N GLY A 269 15.50 0.47 18.90
CA GLY A 269 15.53 1.43 20.01
C GLY A 269 15.13 0.79 21.35
N PRO A 270 15.19 1.58 22.45
CA PRO A 270 15.08 1.06 23.80
C PRO A 270 13.82 0.22 23.99
N GLN A 271 14.03 -0.99 24.49
CA GLN A 271 12.98 -1.92 24.88
C GLN A 271 12.27 -1.36 26.11
N VAL A 272 10.98 -1.06 25.97
CA VAL A 272 10.01 -0.88 27.06
C VAL A 272 8.86 -1.86 26.84
#